data_AF-A0A4R7K2A3-F1
#
_entry.id   AF-A0A4R7K2A3-F1
#
_cell.length_a   1.000
_cell.length_b   1.000
_cell.length_c   1.000
_cell.angle_alpha   90.00
_cell.angle_beta   90.00
_cell.angle_gamma   90.00
#
_symmetry.space_group_name_H-M   'P 1'
#
loop_
_entity.id
_entity.type
_entity.pdbx_description
1 polymer ?
#
loop_
_entity_poly.entity_id
_entity_poly.type
_entity_poly.pdbx_seq_one_letter_code
_entity_poly.pdbx_strand_id
1 'polypeptide(L)'
;MGYLYYIQGVHSVRVELDGQGKWDEVERYDLSKQDFVSDWRMAKLIEKEHFKKVNAINFWEHIAINSYENVKLNIDPSLNRRDFQYFITQGFAVRLRHDYRNKRVTCERYDPYAHGFVKRWVLIAEIFNPEFSTEVTCKSFWEFIAKSKYNVFSAN
;
A
#
# COMPACT_ATOMS: atom_id res chain seq x y z
N MET A 1 19.85 0.97 -7.50
CA MET A 1 19.73 1.55 -6.15
C MET A 1 18.62 0.83 -5.42
N GLY A 2 18.78 0.57 -4.12
CA GLY A 2 17.85 -0.26 -3.35
C GLY A 2 17.42 0.45 -2.07
N TYR A 3 16.16 0.26 -1.67
CA TYR A 3 15.61 0.84 -0.44
C TYR A 3 15.56 -0.17 0.69
N LEU A 4 15.87 0.30 1.90
CA LEU A 4 15.49 -0.33 3.16
C LEU A 4 14.20 0.30 3.69
N TYR A 5 13.36 -0.48 4.37
CA TYR A 5 12.05 -0.05 4.83
C TYR A 5 11.87 -0.24 6.33
N TYR A 6 11.35 0.77 7.00
CA TYR A 6 11.20 0.82 8.46
C TYR A 6 9.81 1.35 8.84
N ILE A 7 9.21 0.78 9.88
CA ILE A 7 7.92 1.21 10.43
C ILE A 7 7.99 1.41 11.95
N GLN A 8 7.28 2.43 12.45
CA GLN A 8 7.03 2.61 13.89
C GLN A 8 5.77 3.48 14.08
N GLY A 9 4.76 2.92 14.76
CA GLY A 9 3.47 3.61 14.91
C GLY A 9 2.91 4.03 13.55
N VAL A 10 2.60 5.31 13.38
CA VAL A 10 2.11 5.86 12.10
C VAL A 10 3.22 6.13 11.06
N HIS A 11 4.48 6.09 11.49
CA HIS A 11 5.60 6.46 10.63
C HIS A 11 6.02 5.29 9.72
N SER A 12 6.14 5.59 8.44
CA SER A 12 6.73 4.72 7.43
C SER A 12 7.92 5.44 6.83
N VAL A 13 9.13 4.91 7.04
CA VAL A 13 10.39 5.49 6.55
C VAL A 13 11.06 4.54 5.56
N ARG A 14 11.49 5.07 4.41
CA ARG A 14 12.37 4.37 3.48
C ARG A 14 13.75 5.03 3.48
N VAL A 15 14.77 4.22 3.29
CA VAL A 15 16.17 4.66 3.23
C VAL A 15 16.78 4.16 1.95
N GLU A 16 17.20 5.07 1.08
CA GLU A 16 17.95 4.76 -0.13
C GLU A 16 19.39 4.36 0.22
N LEU A 17 19.89 3.34 -0.48
CA LEU A 17 21.27 2.93 -0.39
C LEU A 17 22.04 3.32 -1.64
N ASP A 18 23.23 3.89 -1.43
CA ASP A 18 24.19 4.20 -2.50
C ASP A 18 24.77 2.92 -3.15
N GLY A 19 25.64 3.10 -4.15
CA GLY A 19 26.32 1.99 -4.82
C GLY A 19 27.24 1.15 -3.93
N GLN A 20 27.57 1.62 -2.72
CA GLN A 20 28.36 0.92 -1.71
C GLN A 20 27.49 0.29 -0.61
N GLY A 21 26.16 0.45 -0.67
CA GLY A 21 25.23 -0.03 0.34
C GLY A 21 25.14 0.85 1.59
N LYS A 22 25.68 2.07 1.56
CA LYS A 22 25.55 3.07 2.64
C LYS A 22 24.29 3.89 2.44
N TRP A 23 23.81 4.49 3.53
CA TRP A 23 22.61 5.33 3.49
C TRP A 23 22.88 6.60 2.70
N ASP A 24 22.06 6.85 1.70
CA ASP A 24 22.18 8.00 0.80
C ASP A 24 21.06 9.01 1.04
N GLU A 25 19.81 8.58 1.06
CA GLU A 25 18.65 9.44 1.36
C GLU A 25 17.71 8.76 2.36
N VAL A 26 17.14 9.54 3.28
CA VAL A 26 16.14 9.07 4.23
C VAL A 26 14.85 9.85 4.02
N GLU A 27 13.78 9.15 3.69
CA GLU A 27 12.50 9.75 3.41
C GLU A 27 11.39 9.14 4.27
N ARG A 28 10.54 9.99 4.81
CA ARG A 28 9.35 9.58 5.55
C ARG A 28 8.13 9.77 4.67
N TYR A 29 7.23 8.79 4.69
CA TYR A 29 5.90 8.98 4.12
C TYR A 29 5.12 9.98 4.97
N ASP A 30 4.76 11.10 4.37
CA ASP A 30 3.93 12.11 4.99
C ASP A 30 2.46 11.85 4.67
N LEU A 31 1.65 11.55 5.68
CA LEU A 31 0.22 11.22 5.49
C LEU A 31 -0.62 12.40 4.99
N SER A 32 -0.20 13.65 5.25
CA SER A 32 -0.94 14.83 4.82
C SER A 32 -0.64 15.19 3.36
N LYS A 33 0.62 15.04 2.94
CA LYS A 33 1.07 15.28 1.56
C LYS A 33 0.93 14.06 0.65
N GLN A 34 0.86 12.89 1.28
CA GLN A 34 0.74 11.59 0.64
C GLN A 34 1.90 11.24 -0.27
N ASP A 35 3.06 11.68 0.14
CA ASP A 35 4.29 11.50 -0.59
C ASP A 35 5.44 11.30 0.38
N PHE A 36 6.56 10.82 -0.16
CA PHE A 36 7.82 10.78 0.54
C PHE A 36 8.40 12.18 0.63
N VAL A 37 8.78 12.56 1.84
CA VAL A 37 9.53 13.79 2.09
C VAL A 37 10.87 13.42 2.69
N SER A 38 11.94 14.00 2.15
CA SER A 38 13.28 13.84 2.71
C SER A 38 13.28 14.33 4.17
N ASP A 39 13.65 13.46 5.10
CA ASP A 39 13.65 13.74 6.54
C ASP A 39 14.81 13.00 7.24
N TRP A 40 16.00 13.57 7.14
CA TRP A 40 17.21 13.07 7.77
C TRP A 40 17.14 12.90 9.29
N ARG A 41 16.19 13.56 9.96
CA ARG A 41 16.00 13.37 11.41
C ARG A 41 15.53 11.95 11.71
N MET A 42 14.81 11.32 10.78
CA MET A 42 14.40 9.92 10.91
C MET A 42 15.58 8.97 10.97
N ALA A 43 16.73 9.33 10.40
CA ALA A 43 17.91 8.47 10.47
C ALA A 43 18.35 8.22 11.92
N LYS A 44 18.44 9.30 12.71
CA LYS A 44 18.77 9.24 14.13
C LYS A 44 17.67 8.56 14.94
N LEU A 45 16.40 8.71 14.56
CA LEU A 45 15.29 8.07 15.25
C LEU A 45 15.26 6.56 14.98
N ILE A 46 15.57 6.11 13.78
CA ILE A 46 15.67 4.67 13.46
C ILE A 46 16.71 3.98 14.35
N GLU A 47 17.84 4.64 14.62
CA GLU A 47 18.90 4.10 15.47
C GLU A 47 18.56 4.13 16.97
N LYS A 48 17.79 5.13 17.41
CA LYS A 48 17.49 5.37 18.83
C LYS A 48 16.18 4.75 19.31
N GLU A 49 15.21 4.60 18.42
CA GLU A 49 13.88 4.10 18.73
C GLU A 49 13.67 2.68 18.19
N HIS A 50 12.55 2.06 18.58
CA HIS A 50 12.21 0.69 18.19
C HIS A 50 11.58 0.62 16.78
N PHE A 51 12.21 1.24 15.79
CA PHE A 51 11.82 1.09 14.39
C PHE A 51 12.02 -0.35 13.94
N LYS A 52 10.96 -0.96 13.41
CA LYS A 52 11.02 -2.32 12.88
C LYS A 52 11.41 -2.28 11.40
N LYS A 53 12.56 -2.88 11.06
CA LYS A 53 12.90 -3.15 9.66
C LYS A 53 11.92 -4.17 9.08
N VAL A 54 11.32 -3.85 7.94
CA VAL A 54 10.34 -4.70 7.25
C VAL A 54 10.69 -4.87 5.78
N ASN A 55 10.04 -5.82 5.11
CA ASN A 55 10.13 -5.93 3.66
C ASN A 55 9.21 -4.89 2.98
N ALA A 56 9.39 -4.68 1.68
CA ALA A 56 8.61 -3.73 0.91
C ALA A 56 7.09 -3.99 0.98
N ILE A 57 6.68 -5.26 1.00
CA ILE A 57 5.26 -5.68 1.06
C ILE A 57 4.61 -5.11 2.32
N ASN A 58 5.17 -5.43 3.49
CA ASN A 58 4.66 -4.99 4.78
C ASN A 58 4.72 -3.46 4.93
N PHE A 59 5.72 -2.83 4.32
CA PHE A 59 5.85 -1.37 4.32
C PHE A 59 4.72 -0.67 3.56
N TRP A 60 4.47 -1.10 2.32
CA TRP A 60 3.43 -0.50 1.48
C TRP A 60 2.03 -0.81 1.99
N GLU A 61 1.84 -2.00 2.55
CA GLU A 61 0.60 -2.35 3.25
C GLU A 61 0.36 -1.44 4.45
N HIS A 62 1.38 -1.19 5.27
CA HIS A 62 1.29 -0.27 6.39
C HIS A 62 0.91 1.15 5.95
N ILE A 63 1.54 1.67 4.89
CA ILE A 63 1.17 2.97 4.29
C ILE A 63 -0.28 2.97 3.82
N ALA A 64 -0.73 1.92 3.12
CA ALA A 64 -2.07 1.84 2.58
C ALA A 64 -3.14 1.79 3.69
N ILE A 65 -2.88 1.04 4.77
CA ILE A 65 -3.74 0.97 5.94
C ILE A 65 -3.79 2.32 6.64
N ASN A 66 -2.63 2.93 6.97
CA ASN A 66 -2.59 4.22 7.66
C ASN A 66 -3.18 5.36 6.83
N SER A 67 -3.01 5.36 5.51
CA SER A 67 -3.60 6.37 4.61
C SER A 67 -5.12 6.20 4.56
N TYR A 68 -5.60 4.96 4.50
CA TYR A 68 -7.03 4.66 4.57
C TYR A 68 -7.64 5.04 5.93
N GLU A 69 -6.92 4.76 7.03
CA GLU A 69 -7.30 5.06 8.42
C GLU A 69 -7.31 6.53 8.77
N ASN A 70 -6.34 7.31 8.30
CA ASN A 70 -6.29 8.74 8.60
C ASN A 70 -7.19 9.61 7.70
N VAL A 71 -7.65 9.09 6.55
CA VAL A 71 -8.60 9.79 5.66
C VAL A 71 -10.07 9.53 6.04
N LYS A 72 -10.36 8.52 6.89
CA LYS A 72 -11.73 8.23 7.34
C LYS A 72 -11.84 8.07 8.85
N LEU A 73 -12.49 9.04 9.49
CA LEU A 73 -12.97 9.02 10.89
C LEU A 73 -13.87 7.82 11.27
N ASN A 74 -14.25 6.96 10.31
CA ASN A 74 -15.19 5.85 10.51
C ASN A 74 -14.65 4.56 9.86
N ILE A 75 -13.49 4.10 10.31
CA ILE A 75 -13.08 2.73 10.03
C ILE A 75 -13.64 1.81 11.09
N ASP A 76 -14.32 0.78 10.60
CA ASP A 76 -14.68 -0.40 11.34
C ASP A 76 -13.37 -1.12 11.75
N PRO A 77 -12.99 -1.09 13.05
CA PRO A 77 -11.73 -1.67 13.54
C PRO A 77 -11.69 -3.21 13.40
N SER A 78 -12.78 -3.84 12.93
CA SER A 78 -12.84 -5.27 12.65
C SER A 78 -12.28 -5.67 11.28
N LEU A 79 -11.87 -4.72 10.43
CA LEU A 79 -11.38 -5.02 9.08
C LEU A 79 -10.12 -5.91 9.08
N ASN A 80 -10.30 -7.18 8.72
CA ASN A 80 -9.22 -8.14 8.60
C ASN A 80 -8.84 -8.36 7.13
N ARG A 81 -7.57 -8.64 6.86
CA ARG A 81 -7.07 -8.98 5.51
C ARG A 81 -7.81 -10.17 4.90
N ARG A 82 -8.34 -11.06 5.74
CA ARG A 82 -9.11 -12.25 5.34
C ARG A 82 -10.52 -11.91 4.85
N ASP A 83 -11.01 -10.71 5.13
CA ASP A 83 -12.37 -10.30 4.75
C ASP A 83 -12.45 -9.84 3.29
N PHE A 84 -11.32 -9.86 2.58
CA PHE A 84 -11.20 -9.40 1.20
C PHE A 84 -10.78 -10.53 0.27
N GLN A 85 -11.42 -10.57 -0.90
CA GLN A 85 -10.86 -11.20 -2.09
C GLN A 85 -10.01 -10.18 -2.84
N TYR A 86 -8.92 -10.64 -3.45
CA TYR A 86 -7.92 -9.78 -4.08
C TYR A 86 -7.81 -10.10 -5.56
N PHE A 87 -7.73 -9.06 -6.38
CA PHE A 87 -7.69 -9.15 -7.82
C PHE A 87 -6.63 -8.23 -8.39
N ILE A 88 -6.04 -8.63 -9.50
CA ILE A 88 -5.23 -7.76 -10.36
C ILE A 88 -5.99 -7.62 -11.69
N THR A 89 -6.29 -6.39 -12.09
CA THR A 89 -7.04 -6.08 -13.31
C THR A 89 -6.30 -5.04 -14.13
N GLN A 90 -5.99 -5.33 -15.40
CA GLN A 90 -5.40 -4.39 -16.37
C GLN A 90 -4.33 -3.41 -15.79
N GLY A 91 -3.47 -3.89 -14.88
CA GLY A 91 -2.42 -3.06 -14.25
C GLY A 91 -2.77 -2.39 -12.90
N PHE A 92 -3.95 -2.64 -12.35
CA PHE A 92 -4.39 -2.13 -11.05
C PHE A 92 -4.66 -3.26 -10.05
N ALA A 93 -4.47 -2.96 -8.77
CA ALA A 93 -4.80 -3.88 -7.69
C ALA A 93 -6.20 -3.52 -7.15
N VAL A 94 -7.12 -4.49 -7.12
CA VAL A 94 -8.49 -4.32 -6.62
C VAL A 94 -8.79 -5.32 -5.50
N ARG A 95 -9.48 -4.89 -4.44
CA ARG A 95 -9.99 -5.77 -3.39
C ARG A 95 -11.50 -5.67 -3.25
N LEU A 96 -12.14 -6.78 -2.92
CA LEU A 96 -13.59 -6.89 -2.76
C LEU A 96 -13.92 -7.41 -1.36
N ARG A 97 -14.76 -6.67 -0.61
CA ARG A 97 -15.30 -7.12 0.69
C ARG A 97 -16.69 -7.72 0.53
N HIS A 98 -16.92 -8.82 1.22
CA HIS A 98 -18.25 -9.43 1.41
C HIS A 98 -18.79 -9.08 2.79
N ASP A 99 -20.12 -8.97 2.93
CA ASP A 99 -20.73 -8.94 4.26
C ASP A 99 -20.80 -10.36 4.86
N TYR A 100 -21.22 -10.44 6.12
CA TYR A 100 -21.48 -11.68 6.85
C TYR A 100 -22.58 -12.56 6.23
N ARG A 101 -23.22 -12.12 5.14
CA ARG A 101 -24.20 -12.87 4.33
C ARG A 101 -23.68 -13.18 2.93
N ASN A 102 -22.37 -13.06 2.68
CA ASN A 102 -21.72 -13.25 1.38
C ASN A 102 -22.28 -12.34 0.27
N LYS A 103 -22.88 -11.20 0.61
CA LYS A 103 -23.27 -10.17 -0.36
C LYS A 103 -22.11 -9.21 -0.58
N ARG A 104 -21.87 -8.83 -1.83
CA ARG A 104 -20.78 -7.95 -2.25
C ARG A 104 -21.07 -6.51 -1.80
N VAL A 105 -20.25 -5.96 -0.90
CA VAL A 105 -20.53 -4.66 -0.25
C VAL A 105 -19.70 -3.53 -0.85
N THR A 106 -18.42 -3.78 -1.11
CA THR A 106 -17.49 -2.74 -1.56
C THR A 106 -16.39 -3.32 -2.44
N CYS A 107 -16.26 -2.74 -3.64
CA CYS A 107 -15.11 -2.89 -4.52
C CYS A 107 -14.18 -1.68 -4.34
N GLU A 108 -12.90 -1.93 -4.09
CA GLU A 108 -11.90 -0.91 -3.82
C GLU A 108 -10.68 -1.09 -4.73
N ARG A 109 -10.36 -0.08 -5.55
CA ARG A 109 -9.11 -0.03 -6.31
C ARG A 109 -8.02 0.60 -5.45
N TYR A 110 -6.85 -0.01 -5.39
CA TYR A 110 -5.66 0.65 -4.89
C TYR A 110 -5.19 1.69 -5.90
N ASP A 111 -5.24 2.96 -5.49
CA ASP A 111 -4.79 4.10 -6.23
C ASP A 111 -3.64 4.76 -5.47
N PRO A 112 -2.41 4.72 -6.02
CA PRO A 112 -1.26 5.34 -5.37
C PRO A 112 -1.34 6.87 -5.37
N TYR A 113 -2.10 7.50 -6.28
CA TYR A 113 -2.28 8.95 -6.39
C TYR A 113 -3.51 9.44 -5.63
N ALA A 114 -4.59 8.65 -5.63
CA ALA A 114 -5.82 8.94 -4.90
C ALA A 114 -5.86 8.30 -3.51
N HIS A 115 -4.71 8.26 -2.84
CA HIS A 115 -4.68 8.21 -1.38
C HIS A 115 -4.95 6.82 -0.76
N GLY A 116 -4.68 5.74 -1.51
CA GLY A 116 -4.89 4.36 -1.07
C GLY A 116 -6.09 3.70 -1.74
N PHE A 117 -7.03 3.15 -0.98
CA PHE A 117 -8.16 2.40 -1.57
C PHE A 117 -9.36 3.30 -1.91
N VAL A 118 -9.67 3.41 -3.20
CA VAL A 118 -10.81 4.19 -3.74
C VAL A 118 -12.04 3.29 -3.88
N LYS A 119 -13.15 3.65 -3.21
CA LYS A 119 -14.42 2.88 -3.24
C LYS A 119 -15.18 3.06 -4.56
N ARG A 120 -15.87 2.01 -4.99
CA ARG A 120 -16.84 1.98 -6.12
C ARG A 120 -16.23 2.25 -7.51
N TRP A 121 -14.98 1.84 -7.72
CA TRP A 121 -14.29 2.11 -8.98
C TRP A 121 -14.67 1.15 -10.13
N VAL A 122 -14.73 -0.17 -9.89
CA VAL A 122 -15.06 -1.14 -10.94
C VAL A 122 -16.53 -1.57 -10.85
N LEU A 123 -17.16 -1.78 -12.00
CA LEU A 123 -18.36 -2.61 -12.09
C LEU A 123 -18.01 -4.01 -11.58
N ILE A 124 -18.66 -4.42 -10.49
CA ILE A 124 -18.46 -5.73 -9.85
C ILE A 124 -18.52 -6.90 -10.85
N ALA A 125 -19.27 -6.78 -11.95
CA ALA A 125 -19.36 -7.78 -13.00
C ALA A 125 -18.03 -7.98 -13.77
N GLU A 126 -17.23 -6.94 -13.97
CA GLU A 126 -15.99 -6.98 -14.74
C GLU A 126 -14.84 -7.63 -13.96
N ILE A 127 -14.86 -7.55 -12.62
CA ILE A 127 -13.83 -8.16 -11.74
C ILE A 127 -13.78 -9.68 -11.85
N PHE A 128 -14.93 -10.31 -12.10
CA PHE A 128 -15.03 -11.76 -12.24
C PHE A 128 -14.89 -12.20 -13.70
N ASN A 129 -14.66 -11.28 -14.63
CA ASN A 129 -14.33 -11.65 -16.00
C ASN A 129 -12.85 -12.03 -16.08
N PRO A 130 -12.51 -13.30 -16.38
CA PRO A 130 -11.13 -13.76 -16.45
C PRO A 130 -10.32 -13.10 -17.58
N GLU A 131 -10.96 -12.48 -18.57
CA GLU A 131 -10.28 -11.72 -19.64
C GLU A 131 -9.72 -10.39 -19.13
N PHE A 132 -10.27 -9.84 -18.05
CA PHE A 132 -9.92 -8.51 -17.55
C PHE A 132 -9.29 -8.52 -16.15
N SER A 133 -9.44 -9.61 -15.41
CA SER A 133 -9.09 -9.68 -14.01
C SER A 133 -8.68 -11.09 -13.59
N THR A 134 -7.64 -11.16 -12.76
CA THR A 134 -7.13 -12.40 -12.16
C THR A 134 -7.31 -12.32 -10.65
N GLU A 135 -8.04 -13.27 -10.07
CA GLU A 135 -8.06 -13.45 -8.61
C GLU A 135 -6.67 -13.91 -8.15
N VAL A 136 -6.14 -13.26 -7.12
CA VAL A 136 -4.80 -13.51 -6.61
C VAL A 136 -4.80 -13.68 -5.10
N THR A 137 -3.75 -14.28 -4.57
CA THR A 137 -3.56 -14.34 -3.13
C THR A 137 -3.29 -12.95 -2.55
N CYS A 138 -3.63 -12.73 -1.28
CA CYS A 138 -3.28 -11.50 -0.55
C CYS A 138 -1.78 -11.17 -0.63
N LYS A 139 -0.91 -12.20 -0.66
CA LYS A 139 0.54 -12.02 -0.82
C LYS A 139 0.87 -11.49 -2.21
N SER A 140 0.40 -12.16 -3.27
CA SER A 140 0.64 -11.75 -4.66
C SER A 140 0.07 -10.36 -4.96
N PHE A 141 -1.05 -10.00 -4.33
CA PHE A 141 -1.64 -8.67 -4.41
C PHE A 141 -0.71 -7.58 -3.89
N TRP A 142 -0.18 -7.74 -2.67
CA TRP A 142 0.74 -6.76 -2.09
C TRP A 142 2.13 -6.78 -2.74
N GLU A 143 2.58 -7.93 -3.23
CA GLU A 143 3.77 -8.01 -4.08
C GLU A 143 3.61 -7.20 -5.36
N PHE A 144 2.44 -7.26 -6.00
CA PHE A 144 2.12 -6.44 -7.16
C PHE A 144 2.19 -4.95 -6.80
N ILE A 145 1.50 -4.50 -5.75
CA ILE A 145 1.56 -3.10 -5.30
C ILE A 145 3.00 -2.65 -5.02
N ALA A 146 3.78 -3.48 -4.32
CA ALA A 146 5.16 -3.17 -3.95
C ALA A 146 6.10 -3.05 -5.16
N LYS A 147 5.85 -3.82 -6.23
CA LYS A 147 6.63 -3.80 -7.47
C LYS A 147 6.19 -2.69 -8.42
N SER A 148 4.89 -2.38 -8.47
CA SER A 148 4.30 -1.47 -9.46
C SER A 148 4.55 0.01 -9.18
N LYS A 149 4.95 0.40 -7.96
CA LYS A 149 5.02 1.82 -7.55
C LYS A 149 6.13 2.66 -8.21
N TYR A 150 7.00 2.10 -9.04
CA TYR A 150 8.08 2.86 -9.70
C TYR A 150 8.28 2.61 -11.20
N ASN A 151 7.52 1.74 -11.87
CA ASN A 151 7.87 1.42 -13.25
C ASN A 151 7.00 2.03 -14.35
N VAL A 152 5.67 2.08 -14.31
CA VAL A 152 4.93 2.68 -15.44
C VAL A 152 3.50 3.00 -15.02
N PHE A 153 3.12 4.28 -14.95
CA PHE A 153 1.79 4.77 -15.34
C PHE A 153 1.86 6.27 -15.69
N SER A 154 2.88 6.67 -16.44
CA SER A 154 2.70 7.70 -17.47
C SER A 154 2.26 6.98 -18.75
N ALA A 155 0.98 6.64 -18.83
CA ALA A 155 0.29 6.67 -20.11
C ALA A 155 -0.41 8.02 -20.20
N ASN A 156 0.43 9.07 -20.19
CA ASN A 156 0.24 10.45 -20.65
C ASN A 156 1.39 11.32 -20.12
#